data_AF-A0A6B3HRK8-F1
#
_entry.id   AF-A0A6B3HRK8-F1
#
_cell.length_a   1.000
_cell.length_b   1.000
_cell.length_c   1.000
_cell.angle_alpha   90.00
_cell.angle_beta   90.00
_cell.angle_gamma   90.00
#
_symmetry.space_group_name_H-M   'P 1'
#
loop_
_entity.id
_entity.type
_entity.pdbx_description
1 polymer ?
#
loop_
_entity_poly.entity_id
_entity_poly.type
_entity_poly.pdbx_seq_one_letter_code
_entity_poly.pdbx_strand_id
1 'polypeptide(L)'
;GFAAMGVLETLVHTHDLAEGLGLEWTPPGALCDRVLARLFPDAPAGGDRWTVLLWATGRTALPDHPRRTSWRWDGRPVEDQTASSAG
;
A
#
# COMPACT_ATOMS: atom_id res chain seq x y z
N GLY A 1 1.56 10.39 7.50
CA GLY A 1 2.66 11.28 7.06
C GLY A 1 2.47 11.70 5.61
N PHE A 2 2.44 13.00 5.33
CA PHE A 2 2.08 13.54 4.01
C PHE A 2 2.97 13.04 2.87
N ALA A 3 4.29 12.96 3.07
CA ALA A 3 5.21 12.46 2.05
C ALA A 3 4.92 11.00 1.65
N ALA A 4 4.65 10.12 2.62
CA ALA A 4 4.31 8.72 2.33
C ALA A 4 2.98 8.62 1.57
N MET A 5 2.02 9.51 1.86
CA MET A 5 0.76 9.58 1.13
C MET A 5 0.99 10.04 -0.32
N GLY A 6 1.79 11.09 -0.53
CA GLY A 6 2.14 11.53 -1.89
C GLY A 6 2.82 10.43 -2.71
N VAL A 7 3.72 9.65 -2.09
CA VAL A 7 4.31 8.48 -2.74
C VAL A 7 3.25 7.44 -3.06
N LEU A 8 2.42 7.03 -2.08
CA LEU A 8 1.32 6.08 -2.29
C LEU A 8 0.47 6.46 -3.50
N GLU A 9 -0.09 7.67 -3.50
CA GLU A 9 -1.00 8.15 -4.55
C GLU A 9 -0.30 8.17 -5.91
N THR A 10 0.95 8.63 -5.97
CA THR A 10 1.74 8.62 -7.21
C THR A 10 1.91 7.20 -7.76
N LEU A 11 2.27 6.25 -6.90
CA LEU A 11 2.53 4.88 -7.33
C LEU A 11 1.25 4.21 -7.86
N VAL A 12 0.17 4.27 -7.09
CA VAL A 12 -1.05 3.53 -7.45
C VAL A 12 -1.80 4.16 -8.61
N HIS A 13 -1.76 5.49 -8.78
CA HIS A 13 -2.36 6.13 -9.94
C HIS A 13 -1.52 6.03 -11.20
N THR A 14 -0.19 5.96 -11.08
CA THR A 14 0.65 5.62 -12.25
C THR A 14 0.37 4.20 -12.72
N HIS A 15 0.13 3.26 -11.80
CA HIS A 15 -0.33 1.91 -12.14
C HIS A 15 -1.68 1.92 -12.87
N ASP A 16 -2.67 2.64 -12.33
CA ASP A 16 -3.99 2.73 -12.96
C ASP A 16 -3.90 3.27 -14.41
N LEU A 17 -3.03 4.27 -14.64
CA LEU A 17 -2.74 4.81 -15.98
C LEU A 17 -2.03 3.79 -16.88
N ALA A 18 -0.99 3.13 -16.37
CA ALA A 18 -0.24 2.14 -17.13
C ALA A 18 -1.13 0.96 -17.54
N GLU A 19 -1.99 0.47 -16.64
CA GLU A 19 -2.96 -0.59 -16.93
C GLU A 19 -3.94 -0.17 -18.02
N GLY A 20 -4.54 1.03 -17.90
CA GLY A 20 -5.45 1.57 -18.91
C GLY A 20 -4.81 1.78 -20.29
N LEU A 21 -3.48 1.91 -20.35
CA LEU A 21 -2.70 2.06 -21.57
C LEU A 21 -2.05 0.75 -22.06
N GLY A 22 -2.21 -0.35 -21.34
CA GLY A 22 -1.58 -1.63 -21.66
C GLY A 22 -0.05 -1.62 -21.53
N LEU A 23 0.49 -0.79 -20.64
CA LEU A 23 1.93 -0.67 -20.39
C LEU A 23 2.35 -1.51 -19.18
N GLU A 24 3.46 -2.22 -19.33
CA GLU A 24 4.12 -2.87 -18.20
C GLU A 24 4.85 -1.82 -17.37
N TRP A 25 4.45 -1.69 -16.10
CA TRP A 25 5.06 -0.75 -15.16
C TRP A 25 5.08 -1.32 -13.75
N THR A 26 6.23 -1.23 -13.08
CA THR A 26 6.38 -1.56 -11.66
C THR A 26 7.27 -0.54 -10.96
N PRO A 27 6.94 -0.14 -9.72
CA PRO A 27 7.77 0.79 -8.96
C PRO A 27 8.90 0.08 -8.21
N PRO A 28 9.90 0.82 -7.72
CA PRO A 28 10.92 0.27 -6.82
C PRO A 28 10.30 -0.34 -5.56
N GLY A 29 10.57 -1.63 -5.28
CA GLY A 29 10.01 -2.35 -4.14
C GLY A 29 10.28 -1.69 -2.77
N ALA A 30 11.47 -1.12 -2.60
CA ALA A 30 11.83 -0.41 -1.36
C ALA A 30 10.98 0.84 -1.08
N LEU A 31 10.38 1.46 -2.09
CA LEU A 31 9.40 2.53 -1.89
C LEU A 31 8.08 1.97 -1.39
N CYS A 32 7.62 0.86 -1.98
CA CYS A 32 6.41 0.16 -1.54
C CYS A 32 6.55 -0.28 -0.08
N ASP A 33 7.71 -0.80 0.31
CA ASP A 33 8.00 -1.18 1.70
C ASP A 33 7.83 -0.03 2.68
N ARG A 34 8.43 1.13 2.39
CA ARG A 34 8.34 2.30 3.26
C ARG A 34 6.92 2.84 3.35
N VAL A 35 6.17 2.80 2.24
CA VAL A 35 4.76 3.21 2.22
C VAL A 35 3.92 2.26 3.05
N LEU A 36 4.06 0.95 2.87
CA LEU A 36 3.35 -0.08 3.64
C LEU A 36 3.63 0.06 5.13
N ALA A 37 4.91 0.12 5.52
CA ALA A 37 5.29 0.27 6.93
C ALA A 37 4.74 1.54 7.58
N ARG A 38 4.52 2.62 6.82
CA ARG A 38 4.06 3.91 7.37
C ARG A 38 2.55 4.07 7.36
N LEU A 39 1.86 3.54 6.34
CA LEU A 39 0.46 3.84 6.06
C LEU A 39 -0.47 2.63 6.20
N PHE A 40 0.08 1.42 6.17
CA PHE A 40 -0.65 0.16 6.26
C PHE A 40 0.07 -0.79 7.22
N PRO A 41 0.15 -0.45 8.53
CA PRO A 41 0.89 -1.25 9.51
C PRO A 41 0.38 -2.69 9.61
N ASP A 42 -0.90 -2.92 9.29
CA ASP A 42 -1.54 -4.25 9.31
C ASP A 42 -1.39 -5.03 7.99
N ALA A 43 -0.64 -4.51 7.02
CA ALA A 43 -0.42 -5.21 5.76
C ALA A 43 0.44 -6.48 5.98
N PRO A 44 0.17 -7.58 5.25
CA PRO A 44 1.00 -8.78 5.31
C PRO A 44 2.48 -8.49 5.07
N ALA A 45 3.35 -9.08 5.89
CA ALA A 45 4.80 -8.86 5.82
C ALA A 45 5.47 -9.60 4.66
N GLY A 46 4.88 -10.71 4.20
CA GLY A 46 5.43 -11.54 3.13
C GLY A 46 5.07 -11.08 1.71
N GLY A 47 5.76 -11.64 0.73
CA GLY A 47 5.46 -11.47 -0.70
C GLY A 47 6.09 -10.24 -1.35
N ASP A 48 5.81 -10.09 -2.64
CA ASP A 48 6.21 -8.91 -3.41
C ASP A 48 5.49 -7.66 -2.88
N ARG A 49 6.28 -6.63 -2.59
CA ARG A 49 5.84 -5.45 -1.83
C ARG A 49 4.96 -4.55 -2.66
N TRP A 50 5.15 -4.57 -3.97
CA TRP A 50 4.25 -3.89 -4.89
C TRP A 50 2.87 -4.56 -4.92
N THR A 51 2.84 -5.88 -5.02
CA THR A 51 1.59 -6.67 -5.00
C THR A 51 0.83 -6.49 -3.68
N VAL A 52 1.53 -6.47 -2.54
CA VAL A 52 0.90 -6.19 -1.24
C VAL A 52 0.33 -4.76 -1.18
N LEU A 53 0.99 -3.77 -1.78
CA LEU A 53 0.48 -2.40 -1.85
C LEU A 53 -0.78 -2.27 -2.73
N LEU A 54 -0.81 -2.99 -3.86
CA LEU A 54 -2.02 -3.10 -4.69
C LEU A 54 -3.16 -3.76 -3.93
N TRP A 55 -2.89 -4.81 -3.14
CA TRP A 55 -3.90 -5.43 -2.29
C TRP A 55 -4.39 -4.48 -1.19
N ALA A 56 -3.47 -3.79 -0.51
CA ALA A 56 -3.78 -2.86 0.56
C ALA A 56 -4.70 -1.73 0.11
N THR A 57 -4.66 -1.39 -1.18
CA THR A 57 -5.50 -0.36 -1.82
C THR A 57 -6.63 -0.93 -2.69
N GLY A 58 -6.97 -2.21 -2.51
CA GLY A 58 -8.16 -2.82 -3.12
C GLY A 58 -8.07 -3.08 -4.63
N ARG A 59 -6.88 -3.02 -5.23
CA ARG A 59 -6.67 -3.24 -6.67
C ARG A 59 -6.51 -4.72 -7.01
N THR A 60 -5.94 -5.52 -6.12
CA THR A 60 -5.74 -6.96 -6.36
C THR A 60 -6.04 -7.83 -5.13
N ALA A 61 -6.10 -9.14 -5.35
CA ALA A 61 -6.09 -10.16 -4.30
C ALA A 61 -4.67 -10.69 -4.08
N LEU A 62 -4.42 -11.28 -2.90
CA LEU A 62 -3.25 -12.12 -2.63
C LEU A 62 -3.72 -13.58 -2.51
N PRO A 63 -2.81 -14.58 -2.60
CA PRO A 63 -3.18 -16.00 -2.48
C PRO A 63 -4.05 -16.31 -1.26
N ASP A 64 -3.73 -15.74 -0.10
CA ASP A 64 -4.43 -15.97 1.17
C ASP A 64 -5.28 -14.77 1.64
N HIS A 65 -5.34 -13.71 0.84
CA HIS A 65 -6.11 -12.51 1.19
C HIS A 65 -7.01 -12.08 0.03
N PRO A 66 -8.35 -12.16 0.16
CA PRO A 66 -9.25 -11.67 -0.88
C PRO A 66 -9.03 -10.17 -1.10
N ARG A 67 -9.36 -9.70 -2.31
CA ARG A 67 -9.27 -8.28 -2.66
C ARG A 67 -10.10 -7.46 -1.67
N ARG A 68 -9.51 -6.39 -1.13
CA ARG A 68 -10.22 -5.45 -0.27
C ARG A 68 -11.28 -4.68 -1.06
N THR A 69 -12.50 -4.63 -0.54
CA THR A 69 -13.60 -3.80 -1.10
C THR A 69 -13.69 -2.45 -0.43
N SER A 70 -13.13 -2.32 0.77
CA SER A 70 -12.95 -1.06 1.50
C SER A 70 -11.53 -0.98 2.07
N TRP A 71 -10.94 0.20 1.99
CA TRP A 71 -9.60 0.44 2.50
C TRP A 71 -9.45 1.90 2.92
N ARG A 72 -8.53 2.12 3.86
CA ARG A 72 -8.09 3.43 4.31
C ARG A 72 -6.66 3.29 4.79
N TRP A 73 -5.83 4.28 4.51
CA TRP A 73 -4.48 4.37 5.07
C TRP A 73 -4.51 5.02 6.46
N ASP A 74 -3.54 4.67 7.30
CA ASP A 74 -3.36 5.29 8.61
C ASP A 74 -2.45 6.53 8.50
N GLY A 75 -3.09 7.70 8.53
CA GLY A 75 -2.41 8.98 8.47
C GLY A 75 -1.84 9.49 9.79
N ARG A 76 -2.20 8.89 10.93
CA ARG A 76 -1.83 9.35 12.28
C ARG A 76 -0.31 9.42 12.47
N PRO A 77 0.21 10.23 13.41
CA PRO A 77 1.59 10.11 13.91
C PRO A 77 1.94 8.66 14.28
N VAL A 78 3.22 8.28 14.17
CA VAL A 78 3.62 6.87 14.37
C VAL A 78 3.39 6.44 15.81
N GLU A 79 3.59 7.37 16.74
CA GLU A 79 3.37 7.20 18.18
C GLU A 79 1.91 6.77 18.45
N ASP A 80 0.95 7.44 17.82
CA ASP A 80 -0.47 7.16 17.94
C ASP A 80 -0.90 5.84 17.27
N GLN A 81 -0.13 5.37 16.27
CA GLN A 81 -0.36 4.09 15.63
C GLN A 81 0.05 2.95 16.57
N THR A 82 1.24 3.04 17.14
CA THR A 82 1.77 2.02 18.07
C THR A 82 0.96 1.90 19.36
N ALA A 83 0.46 3.02 19.89
CA ALA A 83 -0.39 3.04 21.08
C ALA A 83 -1.73 2.32 20.86
N SER A 84 -2.23 2.30 19.61
CA SER A 84 -3.49 1.66 19.23
C SER A 84 -3.37 0.15 19.02
N SER A 85 -2.17 -0.36 18.75
CA SER A 85 -1.89 -1.78 18.54
C SER A 85 -1.54 -2.54 19.83
N ALA A 86 -1.32 -1.82 20.93
CA ALA A 86 -0.93 -2.35 22.23
C ALA A 86 -2.11 -2.52 23.22
N GLY A 87 -3.34 -2.31 22.77
CA GLY A 87 -4.58 -2.40 23.56
C GLY A 87 -5.50 -3.53 23.12
#